data_AF-A0A6L9J736-F1
#
_entry.id   AF-A0A6L9J736-F1
#
_cell.length_a   1.000
_cell.length_b   1.000
_cell.length_c   1.000
_cell.angle_alpha   90.00
_cell.angle_beta   90.00
_cell.angle_gamma   90.00
#
_symmetry.space_group_name_H-M   'P 1'
#
loop_
_entity.id
_entity.type
_entity.pdbx_description
1 polymer ?
#
loop_
_entity_poly.entity_id
_entity_poly.type
_entity_poly.pdbx_seq_one_letter_code
_entity_poly.pdbx_strand_id
1 'polypeptide(L)'
;MVLLQNTTPILFITIFLFFGMVSADFWAGQNIQNIIKQASFIGMVAVGMTFVLLTAGIDLSVGSIMYLAPLIAGQAIREHGIGV
;
A
#
# COMPACT_ATOMS: atom_id res chain seq x y z
N MET A 1 -16.12 23.78 -5.66
CA MET A 1 -14.64 23.77 -5.80
C MET A 1 -13.94 23.14 -4.59
N VAL A 2 -14.19 23.59 -3.35
CA VAL A 2 -13.53 23.08 -2.13
C VAL A 2 -13.73 21.57 -1.90
N LEU A 3 -14.91 21.03 -2.18
CA LEU A 3 -15.18 19.57 -2.09
C LEU A 3 -14.32 18.74 -3.04
N LEU A 4 -14.04 19.25 -4.25
CA LEU A 4 -13.25 18.55 -5.27
C LEU A 4 -11.74 18.60 -4.95
N GLN A 5 -11.27 19.68 -4.33
CA GLN A 5 -9.86 19.82 -3.92
C GLN A 5 -9.51 18.93 -2.72
N ASN A 6 -10.45 18.67 -1.83
CA ASN A 6 -10.24 17.87 -0.61
C ASN A 6 -10.81 16.45 -0.69
N THR A 7 -11.04 15.95 -1.90
CA THR A 7 -11.70 14.64 -2.12
C THR A 7 -10.98 13.51 -1.40
N THR A 8 -9.65 13.44 -1.46
CA THR A 8 -8.85 12.36 -0.84
C THR A 8 -9.01 12.29 0.68
N PRO A 9 -8.75 13.36 1.47
CA PRO A 9 -8.94 13.29 2.92
C PRO A 9 -10.41 13.09 3.31
N ILE A 10 -11.36 13.66 2.58
CA ILE A 10 -12.80 13.47 2.83
C ILE A 10 -13.19 12.01 2.63
N LEU A 11 -12.76 11.39 1.53
CA LEU A 11 -13.00 9.97 1.26
C LEU A 11 -12.36 9.08 2.32
N PHE A 12 -11.12 9.36 2.70
CA PHE A 12 -10.43 8.60 3.74
C PHE A 12 -11.22 8.61 5.06
N ILE A 13 -11.59 9.79 5.57
CA ILE A 13 -12.34 9.92 6.82
C ILE A 13 -13.71 9.22 6.70
N THR A 14 -14.40 9.41 5.58
CA THR A 14 -15.73 8.82 5.35
C THR A 14 -15.68 7.30 5.40
N ILE A 15 -14.76 6.69 4.64
CA ILE A 15 -14.60 5.24 4.56
C ILE A 15 -14.12 4.67 5.90
N PHE A 16 -13.18 5.34 6.56
CA PHE A 16 -12.63 4.91 7.84
C PHE A 16 -13.71 4.88 8.94
N LEU A 17 -14.52 5.93 9.05
CA LEU A 17 -15.63 5.97 10.01
C LEU A 17 -16.73 4.98 9.64
N PHE A 18 -17.09 4.86 8.36
CA PHE A 18 -18.11 3.94 7.90
C PHE A 18 -17.76 2.49 8.26
N PHE A 19 -16.58 2.01 7.86
CA PHE A 19 -16.17 0.63 8.17
C PHE A 19 -15.88 0.43 9.67
N GLY A 20 -15.41 1.46 10.38
CA GLY A 20 -15.26 1.43 11.84
C GLY A 20 -16.58 1.28 12.59
N MET A 21 -17.70 1.74 12.05
CA MET A 21 -19.02 1.56 12.66
C MET A 21 -19.73 0.28 12.21
N VAL A 22 -19.55 -0.11 10.95
CA VAL A 22 -20.27 -1.25 10.35
C VAL A 22 -19.63 -2.59 10.71
N SER A 23 -18.30 -2.64 10.88
CA SER A 23 -17.57 -3.88 11.17
C SER A 23 -16.94 -3.83 12.57
N ALA A 24 -17.35 -4.76 13.44
CA ALA A 24 -16.75 -4.92 14.76
C ALA A 24 -15.26 -5.31 14.67
N ASP A 25 -14.88 -6.07 13.64
CA ASP A 25 -13.51 -6.51 13.42
C ASP A 25 -12.59 -5.40 12.87
N PHE A 26 -13.16 -4.26 12.44
CA PHE A 26 -12.36 -3.15 11.92
C PHE A 26 -11.32 -2.66 12.93
N TRP A 27 -11.71 -2.61 14.21
CA TRP A 27 -10.84 -2.19 15.31
C TRP A 27 -10.00 -3.31 15.91
N ALA A 28 -10.18 -4.56 15.45
CA ALA A 28 -9.37 -5.67 15.94
C ALA A 28 -7.89 -5.40 15.64
N GLY A 29 -7.02 -5.69 16.62
CA GLY A 29 -5.58 -5.45 16.49
C GLY A 29 -4.97 -6.11 15.24
N GLN A 30 -5.49 -7.29 14.86
CA GLN A 30 -5.08 -7.96 13.63
C GLN A 30 -5.42 -7.14 12.37
N ASN A 31 -6.63 -6.57 12.28
CA ASN A 31 -7.04 -5.76 11.15
C ASN A 31 -6.21 -4.46 11.07
N ILE A 32 -6.01 -3.79 12.21
CA ILE A 32 -5.14 -2.60 12.28
C ILE A 32 -3.70 -2.93 11.86
N GLN A 33 -3.14 -4.04 12.34
CA GLN A 33 -1.82 -4.51 11.91
C GLN A 33 -1.79 -4.80 10.41
N ASN A 34 -2.82 -5.42 9.85
CA ASN A 34 -2.91 -5.71 8.42
C ASN A 34 -2.97 -4.43 7.59
N ILE A 35 -3.73 -3.42 8.03
CA ILE A 35 -3.81 -2.10 7.37
C ILE A 35 -2.43 -1.42 7.39
N ILE A 36 -1.77 -1.39 8.56
CA ILE A 36 -0.44 -0.78 8.69
C ILE A 36 0.58 -1.51 7.82
N LYS A 37 0.62 -2.85 7.85
CA LYS A 37 1.55 -3.64 7.02
C LYS A 37 1.37 -3.36 5.53
N GLN A 38 0.12 -3.29 5.05
CA GLN A 38 -0.17 -2.98 3.66
C GLN A 38 0.25 -1.54 3.30
N ALA A 39 -0.01 -0.57 4.19
CA ALA A 39 0.39 0.82 3.97
C ALA A 39 1.92 1.02 4.00
N SER A 40 2.63 0.30 4.88
CA SER A 40 4.09 0.37 5.02
C SER A 40 4.81 0.06 3.71
N PHE A 41 4.31 -0.90 2.92
CA PHE A 41 4.90 -1.25 1.62
C PHE A 41 4.92 -0.03 0.68
N ILE A 42 3.78 0.64 0.51
CA ILE A 42 3.67 1.84 -0.32
C ILE A 42 4.51 2.98 0.25
N GLY A 43 4.53 3.15 1.57
CA GLY A 43 5.34 4.17 2.24
C GLY A 43 6.85 4.00 1.99
N MET A 44 7.38 2.78 2.11
CA MET A 44 8.79 2.49 1.83
C MET A 44 9.15 2.81 0.37
N VAL A 45 8.28 2.44 -0.58
CA VAL A 45 8.49 2.72 -2.01
C VAL A 45 8.45 4.23 -2.29
N ALA A 46 7.51 4.96 -1.68
CA ALA A 46 7.38 6.41 -1.84
C ALA A 46 8.64 7.17 -1.39
N VAL A 47 9.29 6.72 -0.31
CA VAL A 47 10.57 7.27 0.14
C VAL A 47 11.65 7.08 -0.94
N GLY A 48 11.77 5.87 -1.50
CA GLY A 48 12.71 5.58 -2.59
C GLY A 48 12.45 6.41 -3.85
N MET A 49 11.18 6.53 -4.26
CA MET A 49 10.77 7.34 -5.41
C MET A 49 11.10 8.83 -5.24
N THR A 50 11.11 9.34 -4.01
CA THR A 50 11.48 10.74 -3.73
C THR A 50 12.93 11.02 -4.17
N PHE A 51 13.86 10.12 -3.85
CA PHE A 51 15.27 10.29 -4.25
C PHE A 51 15.46 10.21 -5.77
N VAL A 52 14.73 9.31 -6.44
CA VAL A 52 14.72 9.18 -7.91
C VAL A 52 14.25 10.47 -8.58
N LEU A 53 13.15 11.05 -8.09
CA LEU A 53 12.61 12.29 -8.66
C LEU A 53 13.56 13.47 -8.46
N LEU A 54 14.26 13.52 -7.31
CA LEU A 54 15.23 14.57 -7.00
C LEU A 54 16.46 14.55 -7.93
N THR A 55 16.81 13.40 -8.50
CA THR A 55 17.92 13.29 -9.48
C THR A 55 17.48 13.57 -10.92
N ALA A 56 16.28 14.14 -11.13
CA ALA A 56 15.64 14.36 -12.42
C ALA A 56 15.45 13.08 -13.27
N GLY A 57 15.49 11.91 -12.61
CA GLY A 57 15.15 10.64 -13.22
C GLY A 57 13.65 10.40 -13.16
N ILE A 58 13.01 10.18 -14.32
CA ILE A 58 11.69 9.53 -14.38
C ILE A 58 11.96 8.02 -14.35
N ASP A 59 12.53 7.53 -13.24
CA ASP A 59 12.91 6.12 -13.17
C ASP A 59 11.68 5.25 -12.88
N LEU A 60 11.16 4.63 -13.93
CA LEU A 60 10.05 3.68 -13.88
C LEU A 60 10.45 2.32 -13.27
N SER A 61 11.75 2.08 -13.05
CA SER A 61 12.28 0.81 -12.51
C SER A 61 11.75 0.48 -11.12
N VAL A 62 11.52 1.50 -10.28
CA VAL A 62 10.98 1.30 -8.92
C VAL A 62 9.59 0.67 -8.96
N GLY A 63 8.75 1.12 -9.90
CA GLY A 63 7.42 0.56 -10.12
C GLY A 63 7.48 -0.88 -10.66
N SER A 64 8.33 -1.16 -11.65
CA SER A 64 8.45 -2.51 -12.21
C SER A 64 9.00 -3.52 -11.19
N ILE A 65 9.99 -3.13 -10.37
CA ILE A 65 10.53 -3.97 -9.30
C ILE A 65 9.46 -4.22 -8.22
N MET A 66 8.67 -3.21 -7.86
CA MET A 66 7.60 -3.33 -6.86
C MET A 66 6.59 -4.44 -7.20
N TYR A 67 6.30 -4.67 -8.49
CA TYR A 67 5.38 -5.73 -8.93
C TYR A 67 6.08 -7.04 -9.30
N LEU A 68 7.24 -7.00 -9.96
CA LEU A 68 7.92 -8.20 -10.44
C LEU A 68 8.61 -9.00 -9.33
N ALA A 69 9.20 -8.33 -8.33
CA ALA A 69 9.88 -9.01 -7.24
C ALA A 69 8.96 -9.95 -6.43
N PRO A 70 7.78 -9.52 -5.94
CA PRO A 70 6.86 -10.42 -5.24
C PRO A 70 6.24 -11.48 -6.17
N LEU A 71 6.09 -11.20 -7.47
CA LEU A 71 5.62 -12.19 -8.44
C LEU A 71 6.62 -13.34 -8.59
N ILE A 72 7.90 -13.03 -8.79
CA ILE A 72 8.97 -14.04 -8.88
C ILE A 72 9.13 -14.78 -7.55
N ALA A 73 9.09 -14.07 -6.42
CA ALA A 73 9.13 -14.70 -5.10
C ALA A 73 7.97 -15.68 -4.89
N GLY A 74 6.75 -15.28 -5.25
CA GLY A 74 5.57 -16.13 -5.19
C GLY A 74 5.69 -17.36 -6.10
N GLN A 75 6.24 -17.22 -7.31
CA GLN A 75 6.53 -18.36 -8.18
C GLN A 75 7.57 -19.31 -7.56
N ALA A 76 8.68 -18.78 -7.07
CA ALA A 76 9.74 -19.58 -6.46
C ALA A 76 9.24 -20.35 -5.22
N ILE A 77 8.46 -19.71 -4.37
CA ILE A 77 7.82 -20.31 -3.20
C ILE A 77 6.91 -21.47 -3.61
N ARG A 78 6.08 -21.29 -4.65
CA ARG A 78 5.21 -22.35 -5.19
C ARG A 78 6.01 -23.52 -5.77
N GLU A 79 7.08 -23.24 -6.52
CA GLU A 79 7.93 -24.27 -7.14
C GLU A 79 8.69 -25.10 -6.11
N HIS A 80 9.14 -24.48 -5.02
CA HIS A 80 9.90 -25.16 -3.95
C HIS A 80 8.98 -25.81 -2.89
N GLY A 81 7.66 -25.77 -3.08
CA GLY A 81 6.70 -26.35 -2.14
C GLY A 81 6.70 -25.68 -0.77
N ILE A 82 7.19 -24.44 -0.68
CA ILE A 82 7.14 -23.65 0.55
C ILE A 82 5.69 -23.16 0.66
N GLY A 83 4.90 -23.81 1.53
CA GLY A 83 3.52 -23.41 1.77
C GLY A 83 3.46 -21.98 2.29
N VAL A 84 2.59 -21.16 1.68
CA VAL A 84 2.17 -19.84 2.17
C VAL A 84 0.71 -19.93 2.57
#